data_AF-A0A560BSM9-F1
#
_entry.id   AF-A0A560BSM9-F1
#
_cell.length_a   1.000
_cell.length_b   1.000
_cell.length_c   1.000
_cell.angle_alpha   90.00
_cell.angle_beta   90.00
_cell.angle_gamma   90.00
#
_symmetry.space_group_name_H-M   'P 1'
#
loop_
_entity.id
_entity.type
_entity.pdbx_description
1 polymer ?
#
loop_
_entity_poly.entity_id
_entity_poly.type
_entity_poly.pdbx_seq_one_letter_code
_entity_poly.pdbx_strand_id
1 'polypeptide(L)' 'MARTNPLGVRVEPEIKEALERAAKDDDRSVSSLVERVLKAWLVEKGYLPKAE' A
#
# COMPACT_ATOMS: atom_id res chain seq x y z
N MET A 1 2.69 9.12 -16.80
CA MET A 1 3.14 8.66 -15.47
C MET A 1 3.22 9.88 -14.57
N ALA A 2 2.20 10.10 -13.73
CA ALA A 2 2.15 11.24 -12.81
C ALA A 2 3.32 11.15 -11.81
N ARG A 3 3.86 12.29 -11.38
CA ARG A 3 5.01 12.35 -10.44
C ARG A 3 4.61 11.74 -9.10
N THR A 4 4.91 10.46 -8.89
CA THR A 4 4.74 9.78 -7.61
C THR A 4 5.90 10.15 -6.70
N ASN A 5 5.62 10.67 -5.50
CA ASN A 5 6.66 10.90 -4.49
C ASN A 5 7.02 9.53 -3.87
N PRO A 6 8.28 9.05 -3.98
CA PRO A 6 8.62 7.71 -3.52
C PRO A 6 8.54 7.60 -2.00
N LEU A 7 7.83 6.58 -1.51
CA LEU A 7 7.78 6.24 -0.09
C LEU A 7 8.82 5.16 0.22
N GLY A 8 9.94 5.54 0.83
CA GLY A 8 10.97 4.60 1.28
C GLY A 8 10.68 4.07 2.67
N VAL A 9 10.11 2.86 2.78
CA VAL A 9 9.79 2.20 4.06
C VAL A 9 10.73 1.02 4.30
N ARG A 10 11.30 0.93 5.50
CA ARG A 10 11.96 -0.28 5.97
C ARG A 10 10.97 -1.10 6.78
N VAL A 11 10.87 -2.38 6.46
CA VAL A 11 10.03 -3.36 7.16
C VAL A 11 10.85 -4.59 7.47
N GLU A 12 10.44 -5.33 8.49
CA GLU A 12 11.03 -6.62 8.80
C GLU A 12 10.89 -7.59 7.60
N PRO A 13 11.82 -8.54 7.42
CA PRO A 13 11.78 -9.49 6.30
C PRO A 13 10.48 -10.28 6.23
N GLU A 14 9.95 -10.72 7.38
CA GLU A 14 8.68 -11.47 7.46
C GLU A 14 7.49 -10.68 6.90
N ILE A 15 7.48 -9.35 7.12
CA ILE A 15 6.43 -8.47 6.65
C ILE A 15 6.50 -8.36 5.13
N LYS A 16 7.72 -8.24 4.58
CA LYS A 16 7.93 -8.17 3.13
C LYS A 16 7.46 -9.44 2.43
N GLU A 17 7.82 -10.61 2.95
CA GLU A 17 7.39 -11.90 2.38
C GLU A 17 5.88 -12.10 2.44
N ALA A 18 5.23 -11.68 3.54
CA ALA A 18 3.78 -11.69 3.64
C ALA A 18 3.13 -10.74 2.61
N LEU A 19 3.70 -9.55 2.41
CA LEU A 19 3.23 -8.57 1.44
C LEU A 19 3.36 -9.06 0.00
N GLU A 20 4.47 -9.71 -0.34
CA GLU A 20 4.68 -10.28 -1.68
C GLU A 20 3.67 -11.40 -1.99
N ARG A 21 3.38 -12.26 -1.01
CA ARG A 21 2.34 -13.29 -1.15
C ARG A 21 0.95 -12.67 -1.31
N ALA A 22 0.58 -11.74 -0.44
CA ALA A 22 -0.73 -11.08 -0.50
C ALA A 22 -0.93 -10.30 -1.81
N ALA A 23 0.13 -9.67 -2.34
CA ALA A 23 0.09 -8.96 -3.60
C ALA A 23 -0.14 -9.92 -4.78
N LYS A 24 0.53 -11.08 -4.77
CA LYS A 24 0.35 -12.14 -5.77
C LYS A 24 -1.08 -12.69 -5.75
N ASP A 25 -1.65 -12.90 -4.57
CA ASP A 25 -3.01 -13.42 -4.41
C ASP A 25 -4.10 -12.42 -4.89
N ASP A 26 -3.82 -11.12 -4.83
CA ASP A 26 -4.71 -10.05 -5.31
C ASP A 26 -4.43 -9.65 -6.79
N ASP A 27 -3.55 -10.38 -7.49
CA ASP A 27 -3.09 -10.10 -8.86
C ASP A 27 -2.55 -8.66 -9.04
N ARG A 28 -1.87 -8.14 -8.00
CA ARG A 28 -1.37 -6.75 -7.94
C ARG A 28 0.12 -6.69 -7.65
N SER A 29 0.72 -5.55 -7.99
CA SER A 29 2.06 -5.24 -7.48
C SER A 29 2.02 -4.95 -5.97
N VAL A 30 3.12 -5.23 -5.28
CA VAL A 30 3.31 -4.89 -3.85
C VAL A 30 3.04 -3.41 -3.62
N SER A 31 3.56 -2.53 -4.48
CA SER A 31 3.33 -1.09 -4.39
C SER A 31 1.85 -0.70 -4.47
N SER A 32 1.10 -1.31 -5.39
CA SER A 32 -0.34 -1.07 -5.53
C SER A 32 -1.14 -1.56 -4.32
N LEU A 33 -0.75 -2.71 -3.75
CA LEU A 33 -1.38 -3.22 -2.53
C LEU A 33 -1.10 -2.30 -1.35
N VAL A 34 0.15 -1.88 -1.16
CA VAL A 34 0.56 -0.93 -0.11
C VAL A 34 -0.22 0.38 -0.23
N GLU A 35 -0.31 0.93 -1.44
CA GLU A 35 -1.06 2.16 -1.69
C GLU A 35 -2.54 2.01 -1.32
N ARG A 36 -3.17 0.87 -1.68
CA ARG A 36 -4.57 0.60 -1.32
C ARG A 36 -4.76 0.53 0.19
N VAL A 37 -3.90 -0.21 0.89
CA VAL A 37 -3.98 -0.38 2.35
C VAL A 37 -3.75 0.96 3.05
N LEU A 38 -2.73 1.72 2.64
CA LEU A 38 -2.45 3.05 3.19
C LEU A 38 -3.62 4.00 2.95
N LYS A 39 -4.18 4.04 1.75
CA LYS A 39 -5.34 4.89 1.45
C LYS A 39 -6.54 4.53 2.31
N ALA A 40 -6.87 3.23 2.41
CA ALA A 40 -7.97 2.77 3.24
C ALA A 40 -7.79 3.17 4.72
N TRP A 41 -6.59 2.94 5.27
CA TRP A 41 -6.26 3.30 6.64
C TRP A 41 -6.31 4.81 6.88
N LEU A 42 -5.73 5.61 5.99
CA LEU A 42 -5.73 7.07 6.11
C LEU A 42 -7.14 7.66 6.01
N VAL A 43 -7.99 7.09 5.15
CA VAL A 43 -9.41 7.47 5.05
C VAL A 43 -10.17 7.10 6.31
N GLU A 44 -9.98 5.88 6.83
CA GLU A 44 -10.62 5.44 8.08
C GLU A 44 -10.25 6.35 9.27
N LYS A 45 -9.01 6.82 9.32
CA LYS A 45 -8.51 7.73 10.34
C LYS A 45 -8.84 9.20 10.09
N GLY A 46 -9.47 9.54 8.96
CA GLY A 46 -9.83 10.91 8.60
C GLY A 46 -8.66 11.78 8.11
N TYR A 47 -7.50 11.19 7.81
CA TYR A 47 -6.36 11.89 7.22
C TYR A 47 -6.50 12.13 5.71
N LEU A 48 -7.35 11.34 5.04
CA LEU A 48 -7.72 11.54 3.64
C LEU A 48 -9.25 11.56 3.49
N PRO A 49 -9.79 12.37 2.57
CA PRO A 49 -11.21 12.29 2.23
C PRO A 49 -11.54 10.93 1.60
N LYS A 50 -12.74 10.41 1.84
CA LYS A 50 -13.26 9.28 1.04
C LYS A 50 -13.29 9.74 -0.41
N ALA A 51 -12.56 9.04 -1.29
CA ALA A 51 -12.70 9.27 -2.71
C ALA A 51 -14.12 8.84 -3.10
N GLU A 52 -14.92 9.80 -3.58
CA GLU A 52 -16.24 9.56 -4.19
C GLU A 52 -16.11 8.79 -5.50
#